data_AF-W9UZT1-F1
#
_entry.id   AF-W9UZT1-F1
#
_cell.length_a   1.000
_cell.length_b   1.000
_cell.length_c   1.000
_cell.angle_alpha   90.00
_cell.angle_beta   90.00
_cell.angle_gamma   90.00
#
_symmetry.space_group_name_H-M   'P 1'
#
loop_
_entity.id
_entity.type
_entity.pdbx_description
1 polymer ?
#
loop_
_entity_poly.entity_id
_entity_poly.type
_entity_poly.pdbx_seq_one_letter_code
_entity_poly.pdbx_strand_id
1 'polypeptide(L)'
;MFLNLFRPKWRHSDASVRSRAVNQLNAQNADEFETLVNLAQQDPSAEVRKSAISKIDSLSVFAKLLLSETDTDVMALLLTRLSQTLVTSGQIKGAKYQLTPETHDLLVTLLLESQAPAVHDTLFKYVAHQSSLATLALKSPLASTRQQAASALTGLPELEEVNKQSKGHDKVVFRITKDALNAHAEALMAAQAKQHKQQELLKSFSNLVDGQDKLHFSTRLKSLTDEWTHLNLDTRNDEYQA
;
A
#
# COMPACT_ATOMS: atom_id res chain seq x y z
N MET A 1 -49.76 -21.53 -20.80
CA MET A 1 -48.35 -21.80 -20.46
C MET A 1 -47.50 -21.36 -21.65
N PHE A 2 -47.09 -20.10 -21.72
CA PHE A 2 -46.38 -19.54 -22.88
C PHE A 2 -44.89 -19.88 -22.79
N LEU A 3 -44.43 -20.63 -23.78
CA LEU A 3 -43.06 -21.08 -23.96
C LEU A 3 -42.14 -19.88 -24.22
N ASN A 4 -40.97 -19.86 -23.56
CA ASN A 4 -39.85 -18.95 -23.80
C ASN A 4 -39.34 -19.06 -25.25
N LEU A 5 -40.02 -18.42 -26.21
CA LEU A 5 -39.78 -18.64 -27.65
C LEU A 5 -38.59 -17.87 -28.21
N PHE A 6 -37.95 -16.98 -27.44
CA PHE A 6 -36.67 -16.38 -27.82
C PHE A 6 -35.71 -16.38 -26.64
N ARG A 7 -34.77 -17.31 -26.62
CA ARG A 7 -33.61 -17.19 -25.71
C ARG A 7 -32.79 -15.99 -26.17
N PRO A 8 -32.47 -15.04 -25.29
CA PRO A 8 -31.64 -13.90 -25.67
C PRO A 8 -30.28 -14.39 -26.18
N LYS A 9 -29.68 -13.65 -27.12
CA LYS A 9 -28.46 -14.07 -27.84
C LYS A 9 -27.27 -14.34 -26.92
N TRP A 10 -27.22 -13.72 -25.74
CA TRP A 10 -26.20 -13.98 -24.72
C TRP A 10 -26.32 -15.37 -24.06
N ARG A 11 -27.40 -16.13 -24.30
CA ARG A 11 -27.57 -17.54 -23.87
C ARG A 11 -27.32 -18.56 -24.99
N HIS A 12 -26.72 -18.14 -26.10
CA HIS A 12 -26.44 -19.01 -27.23
C HIS A 12 -25.33 -20.04 -26.93
N SER A 13 -25.32 -21.19 -27.60
CA SER A 13 -24.31 -22.23 -27.40
C SER A 13 -22.90 -21.80 -27.85
N ASP A 14 -22.81 -21.10 -28.98
CA ASP A 14 -21.58 -20.49 -29.49
C ASP A 14 -21.16 -19.26 -28.67
N ALA A 15 -19.94 -19.32 -28.11
CA ALA A 15 -19.32 -18.23 -27.34
C ALA A 15 -19.13 -16.94 -28.15
N SER A 16 -18.87 -17.04 -29.46
CA SER A 16 -18.70 -15.86 -30.33
C SER A 16 -20.00 -15.08 -30.46
N VAL A 17 -21.15 -15.77 -30.48
CA VAL A 17 -22.48 -15.17 -30.52
C VAL A 17 -22.80 -14.54 -29.16
N ARG A 18 -22.46 -15.23 -28.07
CA ARG A 18 -22.62 -14.68 -26.71
C ARG A 18 -21.82 -13.39 -26.53
N SER A 19 -20.52 -13.41 -26.81
CA SER A 19 -19.63 -12.25 -26.67
C SER A 19 -20.14 -11.03 -27.45
N ARG A 20 -20.56 -11.23 -28.71
CA ARG A 20 -21.18 -10.16 -29.51
C ARG A 20 -22.47 -9.62 -28.89
N ALA A 21 -23.30 -10.50 -28.33
CA ALA A 21 -24.53 -10.09 -27.65
C ALA A 21 -24.27 -9.33 -26.35
N VAL A 22 -23.22 -9.70 -25.60
CA VAL A 22 -22.82 -8.99 -24.37
C VAL A 22 -22.54 -7.52 -24.63
N ASN A 23 -21.90 -7.19 -25.77
CA ASN A 23 -21.60 -5.80 -26.12
C ASN A 23 -22.86 -4.93 -26.30
N GLN A 24 -24.01 -5.54 -26.58
CA GLN A 24 -25.30 -4.87 -26.76
C GLN A 24 -26.02 -4.62 -25.42
N LEU A 25 -25.59 -5.25 -24.32
CA LEU A 25 -26.15 -5.02 -23.00
C LEU A 25 -25.78 -3.61 -22.49
N ASN A 26 -26.69 -3.02 -21.73
CA ASN A 26 -26.59 -1.70 -21.14
C ASN A 26 -26.36 -1.81 -19.63
N ALA A 27 -25.16 -1.44 -19.19
CA ALA A 27 -24.79 -1.45 -17.78
C ALA A 27 -25.57 -0.44 -16.90
N GLN A 28 -26.29 0.51 -17.51
CA GLN A 28 -27.17 1.44 -16.77
C GLN A 28 -28.57 0.86 -16.51
N ASN A 29 -28.93 -0.24 -17.16
CA ASN A 29 -30.14 -0.99 -16.85
C ASN A 29 -29.82 -2.04 -15.78
N ALA A 30 -30.58 -2.08 -14.69
CA ALA A 30 -30.30 -2.96 -13.55
C ALA A 30 -30.32 -4.46 -13.91
N ASP A 31 -31.32 -4.91 -14.68
CA ASP A 31 -31.44 -6.33 -15.07
C ASP A 31 -30.32 -6.76 -16.02
N GLU A 32 -29.96 -5.88 -16.95
CA GLU A 32 -28.85 -6.13 -17.88
C GLU A 32 -27.49 -6.01 -17.18
N PHE A 33 -27.34 -5.15 -16.18
CA PHE A 33 -26.16 -5.09 -15.33
C PHE A 33 -25.98 -6.39 -14.54
N GLU A 34 -27.02 -6.92 -13.90
CA GLU A 34 -26.98 -8.23 -13.24
C GLU A 34 -26.64 -9.34 -14.24
N THR A 35 -27.15 -9.26 -15.46
CA THR A 35 -26.79 -10.19 -16.54
C THR A 35 -25.30 -10.09 -16.88
N LEU A 36 -24.74 -8.88 -16.97
CA LEU A 36 -23.31 -8.65 -17.19
C LEU A 36 -22.46 -9.23 -16.06
N VAL A 37 -22.84 -9.01 -14.80
CA VAL A 37 -22.13 -9.55 -13.63
C VAL A 37 -22.11 -11.09 -13.66
N ASN A 38 -23.26 -11.71 -13.93
CA ASN A 38 -23.37 -13.17 -14.03
C ASN A 38 -22.50 -13.73 -15.16
N LEU A 39 -22.51 -13.10 -16.34
CA LEU A 39 -21.68 -13.51 -17.47
C LEU A 39 -20.19 -13.33 -17.17
N ALA A 40 -19.80 -12.25 -16.52
CA ALA A 40 -18.43 -12.00 -16.08
C ALA A 40 -17.94 -13.03 -15.06
N GLN A 41 -18.83 -13.55 -14.20
CA GLN A 41 -18.46 -14.49 -13.15
C GLN A 41 -18.45 -15.96 -13.62
N GLN A 42 -19.41 -16.35 -14.47
CA GLN A 42 -19.74 -17.77 -14.65
C GLN A 42 -19.65 -18.26 -16.11
N ASP A 43 -19.47 -17.38 -17.12
CA ASP A 43 -19.41 -17.88 -18.49
C ASP A 43 -18.15 -18.75 -18.70
N PRO A 44 -18.28 -19.96 -19.28
CA PRO A 44 -17.14 -20.84 -19.50
C PRO A 44 -16.10 -20.26 -20.47
N SER A 45 -16.50 -19.31 -21.34
CA SER A 45 -15.60 -18.67 -22.29
C SER A 45 -14.95 -17.42 -21.69
N ALA A 46 -13.62 -17.41 -21.62
CA ALA A 46 -12.85 -16.23 -21.23
C ALA A 46 -13.19 -14.99 -22.07
N GLU A 47 -13.43 -15.15 -23.39
CA GLU A 47 -13.82 -14.04 -24.27
C GLU A 47 -15.16 -13.40 -23.88
N VAL A 48 -16.14 -14.21 -23.47
CA VAL A 48 -17.43 -13.70 -23.00
C VAL A 48 -17.25 -12.98 -21.66
N ARG A 49 -16.46 -13.55 -20.73
CA ARG A 49 -16.13 -12.89 -19.45
C ARG A 49 -15.45 -11.55 -19.68
N LYS A 50 -14.42 -11.48 -20.54
CA LYS A 50 -13.74 -10.22 -20.92
C LYS A 50 -14.70 -9.19 -21.51
N SER A 51 -15.60 -9.63 -22.39
CA SER A 51 -16.62 -8.76 -22.99
C SER A 51 -17.54 -8.15 -21.93
N ALA A 52 -17.97 -8.95 -20.94
CA ALA A 52 -18.83 -8.49 -19.86
C ALA A 52 -18.09 -7.54 -18.90
N ILE A 53 -16.86 -7.90 -18.49
CA ILE A 53 -16.00 -7.07 -17.62
C ILE A 53 -15.74 -5.69 -18.23
N SER A 54 -15.56 -5.62 -19.55
CA SER A 54 -15.32 -4.35 -20.27
C SER A 54 -16.50 -3.38 -20.20
N LYS A 55 -17.71 -3.88 -19.90
CA LYS A 55 -18.95 -3.09 -19.79
C LYS A 55 -19.27 -2.68 -18.35
N ILE A 56 -18.64 -3.34 -17.37
CA ILE A 56 -18.84 -3.06 -15.95
C ILE A 56 -17.89 -1.92 -15.53
N ASP A 57 -18.35 -1.07 -14.61
CA ASP A 57 -17.54 -0.06 -13.93
C ASP A 57 -17.94 -0.02 -12.45
N SER A 58 -17.49 -1.01 -11.70
CA SER A 58 -17.80 -1.16 -10.28
C SER A 58 -16.67 -1.86 -9.55
N LEU A 59 -16.02 -1.14 -8.62
CA LEU A 59 -14.92 -1.65 -7.80
C LEU A 59 -15.35 -2.90 -7.01
N SER A 60 -16.55 -2.89 -6.42
CA SER A 60 -17.04 -4.01 -5.61
C SER A 60 -17.30 -5.25 -6.47
N VAL A 61 -17.72 -5.09 -7.72
CA VAL A 61 -17.86 -6.21 -8.66
C VAL A 61 -16.49 -6.73 -9.09
N PHE A 62 -15.56 -5.85 -9.48
CA PHE A 62 -14.21 -6.29 -9.87
C PHE A 62 -13.49 -7.02 -8.74
N ALA A 63 -13.63 -6.55 -7.50
CA ALA A 63 -13.09 -7.20 -6.32
C ALA A 63 -13.64 -8.63 -6.17
N LYS A 64 -14.96 -8.81 -6.23
CA LYS A 64 -15.58 -10.15 -6.15
C LYS A 64 -15.09 -11.09 -7.25
N LEU A 65 -15.00 -10.60 -8.49
CA LEU A 65 -14.55 -11.40 -9.63
C LEU A 65 -13.09 -11.84 -9.48
N LEU A 66 -12.21 -10.98 -8.97
CA LEU A 66 -10.78 -11.29 -8.77
C LEU A 66 -10.54 -12.45 -7.81
N LEU A 67 -11.44 -12.67 -6.84
CA LEU A 67 -11.29 -13.75 -5.86
C LEU A 67 -11.60 -15.14 -6.44
N SER A 68 -12.35 -15.20 -7.55
CA SER A 68 -12.74 -16.47 -8.18
C SER A 68 -12.18 -16.68 -9.59
N GLU A 69 -11.63 -15.65 -10.23
CA GLU A 69 -11.09 -15.77 -11.59
C GLU A 69 -9.77 -16.56 -11.60
N THR A 70 -9.64 -17.46 -12.57
CA THR A 70 -8.49 -18.36 -12.72
C THR A 70 -7.77 -18.18 -14.05
N ASP A 71 -8.45 -17.61 -15.05
CA ASP A 71 -7.86 -17.25 -16.32
C ASP A 71 -7.00 -15.99 -16.17
N THR A 72 -5.73 -16.12 -16.56
CA THR A 72 -4.71 -15.07 -16.41
C THR A 72 -5.01 -13.82 -17.22
N ASP A 73 -5.59 -13.97 -18.41
CA ASP A 73 -5.89 -12.83 -19.28
C ASP A 73 -7.12 -12.08 -18.77
N VAL A 74 -8.14 -12.81 -18.29
CA VAL A 74 -9.32 -12.20 -17.65
C VAL A 74 -8.91 -11.49 -16.36
N MET A 75 -8.04 -12.09 -15.55
CA MET A 75 -7.51 -11.47 -14.33
C MET A 75 -6.72 -10.20 -14.64
N ALA A 76 -5.85 -10.22 -15.66
CA ALA A 76 -5.09 -9.04 -16.08
C ALA A 76 -6.03 -7.90 -16.51
N LEU A 77 -7.10 -8.22 -17.24
CA LEU A 77 -8.14 -7.24 -17.58
C LEU A 77 -8.84 -6.69 -16.32
N LEU A 78 -9.26 -7.55 -15.39
CA LEU A 78 -9.90 -7.11 -14.13
C LEU A 78 -9.00 -6.17 -13.33
N LEU A 79 -7.72 -6.51 -13.17
CA LEU A 79 -6.75 -5.67 -12.45
C LEU A 79 -6.53 -4.32 -13.15
N THR A 80 -6.50 -4.33 -14.48
CA THR A 80 -6.41 -3.11 -15.29
C THR A 80 -7.63 -2.24 -15.08
N ARG A 81 -8.84 -2.81 -15.16
CA ARG A 81 -10.11 -2.08 -14.98
C ARG A 81 -10.25 -1.54 -13.56
N LEU A 82 -9.95 -2.35 -12.54
CA LEU A 82 -9.97 -1.93 -11.14
C LEU A 82 -8.99 -0.77 -10.91
N SER A 83 -7.75 -0.87 -11.41
CA SER A 83 -6.76 0.22 -11.30
C SER A 83 -7.21 1.49 -12.00
N GLN A 84 -7.82 1.39 -13.18
CA GLN A 84 -8.40 2.54 -13.89
C GLN A 84 -9.51 3.19 -13.07
N THR A 85 -10.41 2.40 -12.49
CA THR A 85 -11.50 2.91 -11.65
C THR A 85 -10.94 3.59 -10.41
N LEU A 86 -9.92 3.02 -9.73
CA LEU A 86 -9.25 3.65 -8.57
C LEU A 86 -8.66 5.03 -8.92
N VAL A 87 -7.98 5.13 -10.07
CA VAL A 87 -7.38 6.40 -10.53
C VAL A 87 -8.47 7.40 -10.92
N THR A 88 -9.56 6.94 -11.52
CA THR A 88 -10.66 7.80 -11.99
C THR A 88 -11.52 8.31 -10.83
N SER A 89 -11.77 7.47 -9.82
CA SER A 89 -12.46 7.85 -8.58
C SER A 89 -11.58 8.74 -7.70
N GLY A 90 -10.25 8.62 -7.82
CA GLY A 90 -9.26 9.45 -7.14
C GLY A 90 -9.00 10.77 -7.86
N GLN A 91 -9.96 11.69 -7.84
CA GLN A 91 -9.72 13.05 -8.32
C GLN A 91 -8.60 13.73 -7.49
N ILE A 92 -7.42 13.93 -8.11
CA ILE A 92 -6.78 15.24 -8.40
C ILE A 92 -5.28 15.05 -8.67
N LYS A 93 -4.79 15.71 -9.74
CA LYS A 93 -3.37 15.94 -10.02
C LYS A 93 -2.69 16.61 -8.83
N GLY A 94 -1.70 15.95 -8.21
CA GLY A 94 -0.71 16.57 -7.32
C GLY A 94 -0.78 16.22 -5.83
N ALA A 95 -1.76 15.44 -5.37
CA ALA A 95 -1.79 14.91 -4.01
C ALA A 95 -1.71 13.37 -4.04
N LYS A 96 -1.00 12.76 -3.08
CA LYS A 96 -0.99 11.30 -2.88
C LYS A 96 -2.44 10.79 -2.92
N TYR A 97 -2.72 9.76 -3.72
CA TYR A 97 -4.04 9.15 -3.87
C TYR A 97 -4.69 8.92 -2.50
N GLN A 98 -5.67 9.73 -2.11
CA GLN A 98 -6.45 9.49 -0.89
C GLN A 98 -7.63 8.62 -1.28
N LEU A 99 -7.53 7.32 -1.00
CA LEU A 99 -8.64 6.39 -1.12
C LEU A 99 -9.67 6.66 -0.03
N THR A 100 -10.95 6.44 -0.33
CA THR A 100 -11.97 6.41 0.72
C THR A 100 -11.71 5.23 1.66
N PRO A 101 -12.14 5.30 2.94
CA PRO A 101 -11.99 4.18 3.87
C PRO A 101 -12.57 2.86 3.34
N GLU A 102 -13.73 2.91 2.69
CA GLU A 102 -14.40 1.72 2.14
C GLU A 102 -13.59 1.11 0.99
N THR A 103 -13.00 1.96 0.15
CA THR A 103 -12.14 1.50 -0.95
C THR A 103 -10.86 0.89 -0.40
N HIS A 104 -10.26 1.52 0.60
CA HIS A 104 -9.06 1.00 1.27
C HIS A 104 -9.33 -0.38 1.91
N ASP A 105 -10.43 -0.52 2.66
CA ASP A 105 -10.81 -1.78 3.29
C ASP A 105 -11.05 -2.89 2.26
N LEU A 106 -11.70 -2.57 1.14
CA LEU A 106 -11.89 -3.50 0.03
C LEU A 106 -10.55 -4.03 -0.51
N LEU A 107 -9.55 -3.16 -0.69
CA LEU A 107 -8.23 -3.56 -1.18
C LEU A 107 -7.50 -4.43 -0.17
N VAL A 108 -7.59 -4.11 1.13
CA VAL A 108 -7.00 -4.93 2.19
C VAL A 108 -7.64 -6.31 2.22
N THR A 109 -8.97 -6.41 2.12
CA THR A 109 -9.69 -7.69 2.02
C THR A 109 -9.20 -8.52 0.82
N LEU A 110 -9.06 -7.91 -0.36
CA LEU A 110 -8.53 -8.62 -1.54
C LEU A 110 -7.13 -9.18 -1.31
N LEU A 111 -6.25 -8.42 -0.66
CA LEU A 111 -4.89 -8.85 -0.35
C LEU A 111 -4.83 -9.90 0.77
N LEU A 112 -5.87 -10.03 1.59
CA LEU A 112 -5.98 -11.06 2.62
C LEU A 112 -6.59 -12.37 2.08
N GLU A 113 -7.43 -12.28 1.06
CA GLU A 113 -8.18 -13.44 0.54
C GLU A 113 -7.60 -14.02 -0.75
N SER A 114 -6.93 -13.21 -1.58
CA SER A 114 -6.42 -13.68 -2.87
C SER A 114 -5.13 -14.47 -2.74
N GLN A 115 -5.06 -15.62 -3.42
CA GLN A 115 -3.83 -16.41 -3.58
C GLN A 115 -3.02 -16.00 -4.81
N ALA A 116 -3.51 -15.08 -5.64
CA ALA A 116 -2.92 -14.77 -6.95
C ALA A 116 -1.86 -13.65 -6.84
N PRO A 117 -0.56 -13.92 -7.14
CA PRO A 117 0.50 -12.91 -7.01
C PRO A 117 0.22 -11.60 -7.74
N ALA A 118 -0.37 -11.66 -8.94
CA ALA A 118 -0.71 -10.48 -9.72
C ALA A 118 -1.65 -9.50 -8.99
N VAL A 119 -2.56 -10.01 -8.14
CA VAL A 119 -3.42 -9.18 -7.29
C VAL A 119 -2.59 -8.43 -6.26
N HIS A 120 -1.65 -9.11 -5.61
CA HIS A 120 -0.78 -8.52 -4.60
C HIS A 120 0.15 -7.46 -5.20
N ASP A 121 0.84 -7.80 -6.28
CA ASP A 121 1.77 -6.90 -6.98
C ASP A 121 1.07 -5.63 -7.48
N THR A 122 -0.20 -5.74 -7.89
CA THR A 122 -0.95 -4.60 -8.40
C THR A 122 -1.51 -3.72 -7.30
N LEU A 123 -2.06 -4.32 -6.23
CA LEU A 123 -2.87 -3.60 -5.24
C LEU A 123 -2.08 -3.10 -4.04
N PHE A 124 -0.97 -3.75 -3.68
CA PHE A 124 -0.21 -3.42 -2.46
C PHE A 124 0.23 -1.94 -2.41
N LYS A 125 0.58 -1.36 -3.56
CA LYS A 125 1.00 0.06 -3.68
C LYS A 125 -0.05 1.09 -3.22
N TYR A 126 -1.30 0.68 -3.05
CA TYR A 126 -2.38 1.54 -2.57
C TYR A 126 -2.60 1.44 -1.05
N VAL A 127 -1.89 0.56 -0.35
CA VAL A 127 -2.02 0.36 1.10
C VAL A 127 -0.95 1.18 1.82
N ALA A 128 -1.37 2.23 2.53
CA ALA A 128 -0.46 3.11 3.30
C ALA A 128 -0.71 3.12 4.81
N HIS A 129 -1.91 2.73 5.26
CA HIS A 129 -2.27 2.76 6.68
C HIS A 129 -1.47 1.70 7.47
N GLN A 130 -0.79 2.13 8.53
CA GLN A 130 0.09 1.28 9.34
C GLN A 130 -0.65 0.07 9.95
N SER A 131 -1.88 0.26 10.42
CA SER A 131 -2.73 -0.82 10.94
C SER A 131 -3.05 -1.89 9.87
N SER A 132 -3.28 -1.47 8.63
CA SER A 132 -3.52 -2.38 7.52
C SER A 132 -2.24 -3.10 7.08
N LEU A 133 -1.11 -2.40 7.04
CA LEU A 133 0.20 -3.01 6.80
C LEU A 133 0.52 -4.06 7.88
N ALA A 134 0.25 -3.76 9.15
CA ALA A 134 0.43 -4.72 10.23
C ALA A 134 -0.44 -5.98 10.05
N THR A 135 -1.71 -5.78 9.68
CA THR A 135 -2.63 -6.88 9.38
C THR A 135 -2.12 -7.75 8.23
N LEU A 136 -1.66 -7.14 7.13
CA LEU A 136 -1.10 -7.84 5.98
C LEU A 136 0.20 -8.56 6.33
N ALA A 137 1.09 -7.94 7.11
CA ALA A 137 2.35 -8.54 7.56
C ALA A 137 2.15 -9.84 8.34
N LEU A 138 1.03 -9.96 9.05
CA LEU A 138 0.71 -11.13 9.85
C LEU A 138 -0.15 -12.17 9.13
N LYS A 139 -1.09 -11.71 8.31
CA LYS A 139 -2.19 -12.56 7.81
C LYS A 139 -2.22 -12.74 6.30
N SER A 140 -1.45 -11.97 5.54
CA SER A 140 -1.46 -12.13 4.08
C SER A 140 -1.03 -13.55 3.69
N PRO A 141 -1.73 -14.20 2.74
CA PRO A 141 -1.41 -15.55 2.34
C PRO A 141 -0.05 -15.67 1.66
N LEU A 142 0.38 -14.63 0.93
CA LEU A 142 1.67 -14.64 0.25
C LEU A 142 2.78 -14.16 1.16
N ALA A 143 3.84 -14.95 1.26
CA ALA A 143 5.02 -14.60 2.05
C ALA A 143 5.68 -13.30 1.56
N SER A 144 5.68 -13.04 0.25
CA SER A 144 6.18 -11.80 -0.35
C SER A 144 5.43 -10.58 0.18
N THR A 145 4.10 -10.63 0.19
CA THR A 145 3.26 -9.53 0.69
C THR A 145 3.44 -9.31 2.18
N ARG A 146 3.57 -10.39 2.97
CA ARG A 146 3.88 -10.25 4.40
C ARG A 146 5.20 -9.51 4.63
N GLN A 147 6.23 -9.85 3.87
CA GLN A 147 7.56 -9.22 3.96
C GLN A 147 7.54 -7.76 3.49
N GLN A 148 6.84 -7.46 2.40
CA GLN A 148 6.66 -6.08 1.90
C GLN A 148 5.92 -5.23 2.94
N ALA A 149 4.83 -5.75 3.50
CA ALA A 149 4.05 -5.07 4.52
C ALA A 149 4.88 -4.79 5.78
N ALA A 150 5.63 -5.79 6.27
CA ALA A 150 6.53 -5.63 7.41
C ALA A 150 7.61 -4.59 7.17
N SER A 151 8.15 -4.51 5.94
CA SER A 151 9.19 -3.55 5.57
C SER A 151 8.65 -2.12 5.44
N ALA A 152 7.35 -1.97 5.16
CA ALA A 152 6.67 -0.68 5.03
C ALA A 152 6.17 -0.12 6.39
N LEU A 153 6.33 -0.88 7.48
CA LEU A 153 5.96 -0.42 8.81
C LEU A 153 6.99 0.57 9.36
N THR A 154 6.48 1.68 9.88
CA THR A 154 7.25 2.73 10.55
C THR A 154 6.64 3.11 11.90
N GLY A 155 5.39 2.68 12.17
CA GLY A 155 4.72 2.91 13.44
C GLY A 155 5.27 1.98 14.53
N LEU A 156 5.75 2.56 15.63
CA LEU A 156 6.31 1.79 16.75
C LEU A 156 5.30 0.77 17.33
N PRO A 157 4.02 1.14 17.60
CA PRO A 157 3.05 0.17 18.12
C PRO A 157 2.82 -1.02 17.18
N GLU A 158 2.72 -0.76 15.88
CA GLU A 158 2.53 -1.79 14.86
C GLU A 158 3.78 -2.68 14.70
N LEU A 159 4.98 -2.08 14.72
CA LEU A 159 6.23 -2.82 14.66
C LEU A 159 6.39 -3.77 15.86
N GLU A 160 6.10 -3.30 17.07
CA GLU A 160 6.15 -4.12 18.29
C GLU A 160 5.16 -5.30 18.20
N GLU A 161 3.93 -5.03 17.77
CA GLU A 161 2.89 -6.05 17.68
C GLU A 161 3.21 -7.11 16.62
N VAL A 162 3.62 -6.67 15.43
CA VAL A 162 3.99 -7.59 14.34
C VAL A 162 5.24 -8.39 14.71
N ASN A 163 6.23 -7.78 15.36
CA ASN A 163 7.42 -8.49 15.83
C ASN A 163 7.04 -9.60 16.83
N LYS A 164 6.19 -9.27 17.82
CA LYS A 164 5.74 -10.21 18.82
C LYS A 164 4.97 -11.38 18.22
N GLN A 165 4.00 -11.10 17.34
CA GLN A 165 3.13 -12.13 16.75
C GLN A 165 3.83 -12.99 15.69
N SER A 166 4.78 -12.44 14.94
CA SER A 166 5.51 -13.20 13.90
C SER A 166 6.59 -14.14 14.48
N LYS A 167 6.97 -13.96 15.75
CA LYS A 167 8.00 -14.75 16.43
C LYS A 167 7.68 -16.24 16.41
N GLY A 168 8.53 -17.02 15.75
CA GLY A 168 8.37 -18.48 15.63
C GLY A 168 7.46 -18.94 14.49
N HIS A 169 6.71 -18.03 13.85
CA HIS A 169 5.77 -18.33 12.76
C HIS A 169 6.25 -17.84 11.40
N ASP A 170 6.83 -16.64 11.34
CA ASP A 170 7.42 -16.07 10.12
C ASP A 170 8.77 -15.40 10.46
N LYS A 171 9.85 -16.17 10.27
CA LYS A 171 11.21 -15.74 10.64
C LYS A 171 11.67 -14.48 9.90
N VAL A 172 11.20 -14.29 8.66
CA VAL A 172 11.63 -13.15 7.83
C VAL A 172 10.93 -11.89 8.30
N VAL A 173 9.60 -11.94 8.49
CA VAL A 173 8.82 -10.83 9.06
C VAL A 173 9.32 -10.46 10.45
N PHE A 174 9.60 -11.46 11.30
CA PHE A 174 10.19 -11.23 12.63
C PHE A 174 11.52 -10.48 12.55
N ARG A 175 12.41 -10.89 11.64
CA ARG A 175 13.70 -10.21 11.46
C ARG A 175 13.52 -8.77 10.97
N ILE A 176 12.72 -8.56 9.93
CA ILE A 176 12.45 -7.23 9.36
C ILE A 176 11.97 -6.27 10.45
N THR A 177 10.95 -6.68 11.22
CA THR A 177 10.39 -5.83 12.28
C THR A 177 11.36 -5.63 13.45
N LYS A 178 12.16 -6.64 13.79
CA LYS A 178 13.20 -6.51 14.83
C LYS A 178 14.26 -5.49 14.42
N ASP A 179 14.71 -5.56 13.17
CA ASP A 179 15.73 -4.66 12.64
C ASP A 179 15.19 -3.21 12.60
N ALA A 180 13.92 -3.02 12.21
CA ALA A 180 13.26 -1.72 12.28
C ALA A 180 13.13 -1.18 13.72
N LEU A 181 12.76 -2.02 14.68
CA LEU A 181 12.70 -1.63 16.11
C LEU A 181 14.07 -1.22 16.65
N ASN A 182 15.13 -1.95 16.30
CA ASN A 182 16.49 -1.60 16.68
C ASN A 182 16.91 -0.26 16.07
N ALA A 183 16.60 -0.04 14.79
CA ALA A 183 16.89 1.23 14.12
C ALA A 183 16.15 2.41 14.78
N HIS A 184 14.89 2.23 15.21
CA HIS A 184 14.18 3.24 16.00
C HIS A 184 14.85 3.54 17.33
N ALA A 185 15.31 2.52 18.06
CA ALA A 185 16.03 2.71 19.32
C ALA A 185 17.37 3.44 19.13
N GLU A 186 18.14 3.05 18.09
CA GLU A 186 19.40 3.69 17.72
C GLU A 186 19.20 5.16 17.34
N ALA A 187 18.17 5.46 16.52
CA ALA A 187 17.83 6.82 16.14
C ALA A 187 17.45 7.69 17.35
N LEU A 188 16.68 7.14 18.31
CA LEU A 188 16.33 7.84 19.53
C LEU A 188 17.56 8.12 20.40
N MET A 189 18.45 7.15 20.59
CA MET A 189 19.69 7.33 21.35
C MET A 189 20.60 8.36 20.68
N ALA A 190 20.74 8.32 19.36
CA ALA A 190 21.53 9.30 18.60
C ALA A 190 20.96 10.72 18.75
N ALA A 191 19.63 10.87 18.66
CA ALA A 191 18.96 12.15 18.86
C ALA A 191 19.18 12.70 20.28
N GLN A 192 19.09 11.84 21.30
CA GLN A 192 19.35 12.22 22.70
C GLN A 192 20.81 12.62 22.94
N ALA A 193 21.76 11.83 22.45
CA ALA A 193 23.19 12.14 22.56
C ALA A 193 23.54 13.46 21.87
N LYS A 194 22.94 13.72 20.71
CA LYS A 194 23.06 14.98 19.99
C LYS A 194 22.51 16.16 20.79
N GLN A 195 21.31 16.02 21.36
CA GLN A 195 20.71 17.05 22.21
C GLN A 195 21.58 17.34 23.44
N HIS A 196 22.13 16.31 24.08
CA HIS A 196 23.04 16.49 25.22
C HIS A 196 24.30 17.27 24.82
N LYS A 197 24.93 16.90 23.70
CA LYS A 197 26.12 17.59 23.19
C LYS A 197 25.84 19.06 22.82
N GLN A 198 24.67 19.34 22.24
CA GLN A 198 24.24 20.73 22.00
C GLN A 198 24.14 21.52 23.32
N GLN A 199 23.59 20.93 24.38
CA GLN A 199 23.51 21.59 25.69
C GLN A 199 24.89 21.83 26.32
N GLU A 200 25.84 20.90 26.18
CA GLU A 200 27.22 21.08 26.66
C GLU A 200 27.96 22.18 25.91
N LEU A 201 27.82 22.24 24.59
CA LEU A 201 28.39 23.31 23.77
C LEU A 201 27.81 24.68 24.15
N LEU A 202 26.49 24.79 24.35
CA LEU A 202 25.85 26.03 24.79
C LEU A 202 26.37 26.49 26.17
N LYS A 203 26.53 25.58 27.13
CA LYS A 203 27.16 25.89 28.42
C LYS A 203 28.60 26.37 28.26
N SER A 204 29.36 25.73 27.36
CA SER A 204 30.74 26.11 27.07
C SER A 204 30.85 27.49 26.42
N PHE A 205 29.92 27.83 25.51
CA PHE A 205 29.81 29.18 24.95
C PHE A 205 29.49 30.22 26.03
N SER A 206 28.52 29.95 26.92
CA SER A 206 28.19 30.87 28.03
C SER A 206 29.41 31.11 28.92
N ASN A 207 30.06 30.03 29.37
CA ASN A 207 31.26 30.14 30.21
C ASN A 207 32.41 30.91 29.54
N LEU A 208 32.56 30.79 28.21
CA LEU A 208 33.57 31.52 27.46
C LEU A 208 33.25 33.02 27.38
N VAL A 209 31.98 33.38 27.18
CA VAL A 209 31.52 34.78 27.09
C VAL A 209 31.52 35.46 28.46
N ASP A 210 31.06 34.76 29.49
CA ASP A 210 30.94 35.26 30.87
C ASP A 210 32.27 35.21 31.65
N GLY A 211 33.25 34.45 31.13
CA GLY A 211 34.56 34.27 31.73
C GLY A 211 35.45 35.51 31.66
N GLN A 212 36.28 35.71 32.69
CA GLN A 212 37.20 36.85 32.77
C GLN A 212 38.51 36.65 31.97
N ASP A 213 38.87 35.41 31.65
CA ASP A 213 40.11 35.08 30.94
C ASP A 213 39.95 35.18 29.41
N LYS A 214 40.62 36.19 28.82
CA LYS A 214 40.56 36.49 27.39
C LYS A 214 41.77 36.00 26.59
N LEU A 215 42.78 35.40 27.23
CA LEU A 215 44.07 35.10 26.60
C LEU A 215 43.94 34.19 25.35
N HIS A 216 42.92 33.34 25.34
CA HIS A 216 42.65 32.39 24.24
C HIS A 216 41.21 32.42 23.74
N PHE A 217 40.51 33.56 23.92
CA PHE A 217 39.09 33.68 23.62
C PHE A 217 38.76 33.36 22.16
N SER A 218 39.47 33.97 21.20
CA SER A 218 39.22 33.78 19.77
C SER A 218 39.46 32.33 19.31
N THR A 219 40.51 31.68 19.81
CA THR A 219 40.83 30.29 19.49
C THR A 219 39.79 29.33 20.04
N ARG A 220 39.35 29.52 21.30
CA ARG A 220 38.29 28.69 21.91
C ARG A 220 36.94 28.92 21.24
N LEU A 221 36.60 30.18 20.92
CA LEU A 221 35.37 30.51 20.21
C LEU A 221 35.34 29.83 18.84
N LYS A 222 36.45 29.85 18.10
CA LYS A 222 36.57 29.16 16.82
C LYS A 222 36.37 27.65 16.98
N SER A 223 37.04 27.00 17.94
CA SER A 223 36.87 25.56 18.22
C SER A 223 35.41 25.20 18.51
N LEU A 224 34.75 25.93 19.41
CA LEU A 224 33.34 25.66 19.75
C LEU A 224 32.40 25.91 18.56
N THR A 225 32.71 26.91 17.72
CA THR A 225 31.95 27.18 16.49
C THR A 225 32.13 26.04 15.49
N ASP A 226 33.36 25.58 15.27
CA ASP A 226 33.66 24.47 14.39
C ASP A 226 32.94 23.19 14.87
N GLU A 227 33.00 22.88 16.17
CA GLU A 227 32.29 21.74 16.79
C GLU A 227 30.77 21.84 16.64
N TRP A 228 30.19 23.03 16.83
CA TRP A 228 28.75 23.27 16.65
C TRP A 228 28.31 23.12 15.18
N THR A 229 29.13 23.62 14.24
CA THR A 229 28.84 23.49 12.81
C THR A 229 28.89 22.04 12.36
N HIS A 230 29.88 21.26 12.79
CA HIS A 230 29.94 19.83 12.47
C HIS A 230 28.73 19.07 13.00
N LEU A 231 28.32 19.30 14.26
CA LEU A 231 27.16 18.65 14.87
C LEU A 231 25.83 18.92 14.12
N ASN A 232 25.72 20.08 13.47
CA ASN A 232 24.55 20.53 12.70
C ASN A 232 24.70 20.40 11.17
N LEU A 233 25.85 19.96 10.67
CA LEU A 233 25.96 19.56 9.26
C LEU A 233 25.48 18.13 9.08
N ASP A 234 25.70 17.27 10.09
CA ASP A 234 25.10 15.93 10.14
C ASP A 234 23.55 15.99 10.09
N THR A 235 22.88 17.03 10.62
CA THR A 235 21.40 17.17 10.49
C THR A 235 20.92 17.38 9.06
N ARG A 236 21.68 18.09 8.21
CA ARG A 236 21.20 18.42 6.85
C ARG A 236 21.26 17.22 5.91
N ASN A 237 22.18 16.28 6.13
CA ASN A 237 22.24 15.07 5.32
C ASN A 237 21.12 14.07 5.66
N ASP A 238 20.63 14.07 6.90
CA ASP A 238 19.53 13.20 7.34
C ASP A 238 18.15 13.68 6.83
N GLU A 239 17.95 14.99 6.64
CA GLU A 239 16.67 15.56 6.16
C GLU A 239 16.39 15.35 4.65
N TYR A 240 17.39 15.00 3.84
CA TYR A 240 17.21 14.78 2.38
C TYR A 240 16.92 13.31 1.99
N GLN A 241 16.76 12.40 2.96
CA GLN A 241 16.49 10.97 2.71
C GLN A 241 15.10 10.49 3.18
N ALA A 242 14.17 11.40 3.53
CA ALA A 242 12.80 11.06 3.93
C ALA A 242 11.77 11.22 2.79
#